data_AF-A0A851SGW1-F1
#
_entry.id   AF-A0A851SGW1-F1
#
_cell.length_a   1.000
_cell.length_b   1.000
_cell.length_c   1.000
_cell.angle_alpha   90.00
_cell.angle_beta   90.00
_cell.angle_gamma   90.00
#
_symmetry.space_group_name_H-M   'P 1'
#
loop_
_entity.id
_entity.type
_entity.pdbx_description
1 polymer ?
#
loop_
_entity_poly.entity_id
_entity_poly.type
_entity_poly.pdbx_seq_one_letter_code
_entity_poly.pdbx_strand_id
1 'polypeptide(L)'
;NNIPVLSPALTDGSLGDMIFFHSYKRPGLVLDIVEDLRLINTQAIFAHKTGMIILGGGLVKHHIANANLMRNGADFSVYVNTAQEFDGSDSGARPDEAVSWGKIRVDATPVKVGGSGGFGEPGWGVFFPPDPAVPGQVYADASLVFPLLVAETFARSADAFPVPAGTPEA
;
A
#
# COMPACT_ATOMS: atom_id res chain seq x y z
N ASN A 1 -5.70 -13.23 13.38
CA ASN A 1 -5.02 -11.91 13.23
C ASN A 1 -5.96 -10.71 13.10
N ASN A 2 -7.27 -10.88 12.83
CA ASN A 2 -8.25 -9.77 12.79
C ASN A 2 -7.81 -8.59 11.90
N ILE A 3 -7.21 -8.88 10.74
CA ILE A 3 -6.79 -7.86 9.77
C ILE A 3 -7.94 -7.67 8.78
N PRO A 4 -8.53 -6.47 8.69
CA PRO A 4 -9.61 -6.19 7.74
C PRO A 4 -9.07 -6.15 6.31
N VAL A 5 -9.88 -6.62 5.35
CA VAL A 5 -9.60 -6.53 3.91
C VAL A 5 -10.70 -5.68 3.29
N LEU A 6 -10.31 -4.56 2.69
CA LEU A 6 -11.25 -3.56 2.17
C LEU A 6 -11.10 -3.47 0.67
N SER A 7 -12.23 -3.58 -0.03
CA SER A 7 -12.27 -3.63 -1.50
C SER A 7 -13.49 -2.85 -2.00
N PRO A 8 -13.38 -1.51 -2.12
CA PRO A 8 -14.53 -0.68 -2.53
C PRO A 8 -15.07 -1.02 -3.93
N ALA A 9 -14.25 -1.63 -4.80
CA ALA A 9 -14.67 -2.15 -6.10
C ALA A 9 -14.79 -3.69 -6.12
N LEU A 10 -15.35 -4.30 -5.05
CA LEU A 10 -15.48 -5.76 -4.94
C LEU A 10 -16.23 -6.42 -6.10
N THR A 11 -17.09 -5.67 -6.78
CA THR A 11 -17.87 -6.13 -7.93
C THR A 11 -17.10 -6.16 -9.24
N ASP A 12 -15.92 -5.53 -9.33
CA ASP A 12 -15.11 -5.47 -10.55
C ASP A 12 -14.19 -6.70 -10.67
N GLY A 13 -14.80 -7.87 -10.89
CA GLY A 13 -14.10 -9.13 -11.04
C GLY A 13 -15.05 -10.33 -11.05
N SER A 14 -14.50 -11.55 -11.10
CA SER A 14 -15.31 -12.78 -11.21
C SER A 14 -16.30 -12.98 -10.04
N LEU A 15 -15.99 -12.46 -8.85
CA LEU A 15 -16.92 -12.45 -7.73
C LEU A 15 -18.16 -11.60 -8.03
N GLY A 16 -17.99 -10.47 -8.71
CA GLY A 16 -19.08 -9.62 -9.19
C GLY A 16 -20.00 -10.36 -10.16
N ASP A 17 -19.44 -11.15 -11.08
CA ASP A 17 -20.24 -12.01 -11.98
C ASP A 17 -21.11 -12.98 -11.19
N MET A 18 -20.55 -13.59 -10.14
CA MET A 18 -21.29 -14.50 -9.29
C MET A 18 -22.39 -13.79 -8.50
N ILE A 19 -22.14 -12.59 -7.97
CA ILE A 19 -23.15 -11.75 -7.32
C ILE A 19 -24.27 -11.40 -8.30
N PHE A 20 -23.92 -11.06 -9.53
CA PHE A 20 -24.87 -10.77 -10.59
C PHE A 20 -25.76 -11.98 -10.90
N PHE A 21 -25.19 -13.16 -11.15
CA PHE A 21 -25.98 -14.38 -11.38
C PHE A 21 -26.82 -14.78 -10.16
N HIS A 22 -26.29 -14.56 -8.96
CA HIS A 22 -27.02 -14.82 -7.72
C HIS A 22 -28.25 -13.93 -7.59
N SER A 23 -28.16 -12.65 -7.99
CA SER A 23 -29.23 -11.67 -7.85
C SER A 23 -30.54 -12.08 -8.56
N TYR A 24 -30.44 -12.80 -9.69
CA TYR A 24 -31.62 -13.34 -10.40
C TYR A 24 -32.31 -14.48 -9.66
N LYS A 25 -31.56 -15.26 -8.87
CA LYS A 25 -32.09 -16.42 -8.14
C LYS A 25 -32.51 -16.05 -6.72
N ARG A 26 -31.79 -15.12 -6.10
CA ARG A 26 -31.95 -14.66 -4.72
C ARG A 26 -31.62 -13.17 -4.66
N PRO A 27 -32.61 -12.31 -4.95
CA PRO A 27 -32.42 -10.87 -4.82
C PRO A 27 -32.27 -10.48 -3.34
N GLY A 28 -31.62 -9.34 -3.09
CA GLY A 28 -31.54 -8.74 -1.75
C GLY A 28 -30.13 -8.59 -1.16
N LEU A 29 -29.10 -9.12 -1.80
CA LEU A 29 -27.71 -8.81 -1.41
C LEU A 29 -27.40 -7.34 -1.75
N VAL A 30 -27.03 -6.57 -0.74
CA VAL A 30 -26.60 -5.18 -0.86
C VAL A 30 -25.17 -5.08 -0.32
N LEU A 31 -24.28 -4.48 -1.11
CA LEU A 31 -22.92 -4.18 -0.69
C LEU A 31 -22.84 -2.71 -0.30
N ASP A 32 -22.67 -2.43 0.98
CA ASP A 32 -22.49 -1.06 1.47
C ASP A 32 -21.00 -0.72 1.56
N ILE A 33 -20.56 0.20 0.70
CA ILE A 33 -19.19 0.70 0.68
C ILE A 33 -18.95 1.85 1.67
N VAL A 34 -20.02 2.44 2.22
CA VAL A 34 -19.92 3.57 3.15
C VAL A 34 -19.41 3.10 4.51
N GLU A 35 -19.86 1.93 4.98
CA GLU A 35 -19.35 1.34 6.22
C GLU A 35 -17.84 1.04 6.13
N ASP A 36 -17.38 0.46 5.02
CA ASP A 36 -15.96 0.24 4.75
C ASP A 36 -15.15 1.54 4.73
N LEU A 37 -15.69 2.60 4.11
CA LEU A 37 -15.04 3.91 4.07
C LEU A 37 -14.92 4.51 5.49
N ARG A 38 -15.93 4.34 6.34
CA ARG A 38 -15.85 4.76 7.74
C ARG A 38 -14.78 3.95 8.47
N LEU A 39 -14.71 2.64 8.25
CA LEU A 39 -13.76 1.77 8.91
C LEU A 39 -12.31 2.13 8.56
N ILE A 40 -11.95 2.28 7.28
CA ILE A 40 -10.57 2.64 6.90
C ILE A 40 -10.17 4.04 7.40
N ASN A 41 -11.06 5.03 7.28
CA ASN A 41 -10.76 6.40 7.68
C ASN A 41 -10.62 6.51 9.20
N THR A 42 -11.51 5.88 9.97
CA THR A 42 -11.41 5.90 11.43
C THR A 42 -10.16 5.18 11.91
N GLN A 43 -9.76 4.06 11.29
CA GLN A 43 -8.49 3.40 11.59
C GLN A 43 -7.30 4.32 11.39
N ALA A 44 -7.25 5.08 10.28
CA ALA A 44 -6.19 6.05 10.04
C ALA A 44 -6.22 7.21 11.06
N ILE A 45 -7.40 7.79 11.31
CA ILE A 45 -7.58 8.94 12.24
C ILE A 45 -7.09 8.60 13.65
N PHE A 46 -7.44 7.42 14.17
CA PHE A 46 -7.12 7.03 15.54
C PHE A 46 -5.74 6.36 15.69
N ALA A 47 -5.02 6.14 14.58
CA ALA A 47 -3.68 5.57 14.63
C ALA A 47 -2.63 6.59 15.09
N HIS A 48 -1.84 6.19 16.09
CA HIS A 48 -0.74 7.03 16.60
C HIS A 48 0.34 7.28 15.53
N LYS A 49 0.71 6.25 14.76
CA LYS A 49 1.58 6.34 13.59
C LYS A 49 1.04 5.44 12.49
N THR A 50 1.23 5.83 11.23
CA THR A 50 0.83 5.03 10.07
C THR A 50 1.97 4.84 9.09
N GLY A 51 2.04 3.64 8.51
CA GLY A 51 2.95 3.30 7.43
C GLY A 51 2.18 2.71 6.26
N MET A 52 2.50 3.15 5.05
CA MET A 52 1.91 2.64 3.81
C MET A 52 2.94 1.83 3.02
N ILE A 53 2.60 0.60 2.65
CA ILE A 53 3.34 -0.18 1.66
C ILE A 53 2.37 -0.49 0.53
N ILE A 54 2.58 0.11 -0.63
CA ILE A 54 1.65 0.04 -1.76
C ILE A 54 2.37 -0.61 -2.94
N LEU A 55 1.83 -1.75 -3.39
CA LEU A 55 2.30 -2.47 -4.57
C LEU A 55 1.31 -2.19 -5.71
N GLY A 56 1.78 -1.53 -6.77
CA GLY A 56 0.95 -1.07 -7.89
C GLY A 56 0.42 0.35 -7.71
N GLY A 57 -0.71 0.64 -8.37
CA GLY A 57 -1.33 1.97 -8.44
C GLY A 57 -2.85 1.90 -8.40
N GLY A 58 -3.53 2.89 -8.98
CA GLY A 58 -4.98 2.92 -9.14
C GLY A 58 -5.74 3.04 -7.82
N LEU A 59 -6.89 2.37 -7.75
CA LEU A 59 -7.84 2.49 -6.63
C LEU A 59 -7.18 2.17 -5.28
N VAL A 60 -6.33 1.13 -5.21
CA VAL A 60 -5.68 0.73 -3.95
C VAL A 60 -4.73 1.81 -3.43
N LYS A 61 -3.93 2.42 -4.32
CA LYS A 61 -3.03 3.52 -3.95
C LYS A 61 -3.82 4.71 -3.42
N HIS A 62 -4.81 5.15 -4.20
CA HIS A 62 -5.60 6.31 -3.85
C HIS A 62 -6.39 6.11 -2.55
N HIS A 63 -7.02 4.95 -2.37
CA HIS A 63 -7.89 4.69 -1.22
C HIS A 63 -7.11 4.67 0.10
N ILE A 64 -5.94 4.04 0.12
CA ILE A 64 -5.05 3.99 1.30
C ILE A 64 -4.48 5.38 1.60
N ALA A 65 -4.02 6.11 0.58
CA ALA A 65 -3.47 7.44 0.74
C ALA A 65 -4.53 8.45 1.19
N ASN A 66 -5.76 8.34 0.68
CA ASN A 66 -6.88 9.19 1.06
C ASN A 66 -7.38 8.92 2.48
N ALA A 67 -7.27 7.69 2.99
CA ALA A 67 -7.53 7.43 4.41
C ALA A 67 -6.51 8.16 5.30
N ASN A 68 -5.23 8.16 4.90
CA ASN A 68 -4.17 8.87 5.63
C ASN A 68 -4.26 10.41 5.50
N LEU A 69 -4.92 10.94 4.47
CA LEU A 69 -5.26 12.35 4.41
C LEU A 69 -6.07 12.80 5.64
N MET A 70 -6.98 11.95 6.14
CA MET A 70 -7.84 12.27 7.29
C MET A 70 -7.09 12.47 8.61
N ARG A 71 -5.81 12.08 8.67
CA ARG A 71 -4.90 12.29 9.81
C ARG A 71 -3.75 13.27 9.50
N ASN A 72 -3.89 14.08 8.44
CA ASN A 72 -2.86 14.98 7.91
C ASN A 72 -1.59 14.26 7.41
N GLY A 73 -1.76 13.06 6.84
CA GLY A 73 -0.73 12.34 6.10
C GLY A 73 -0.15 11.14 6.85
N ALA A 74 0.44 10.21 6.09
CA ALA A 74 1.17 9.07 6.65
C ALA A 74 2.59 9.45 7.11
N ASP A 75 3.09 8.75 8.13
CA ASP A 75 4.45 8.95 8.67
C ASP A 75 5.52 8.25 7.81
N PHE A 76 5.15 7.11 7.20
CA PHE A 76 6.03 6.33 6.33
C PHE A 76 5.27 5.89 5.08
N SER A 77 5.94 5.88 3.93
CA SER A 77 5.38 5.33 2.70
C SER A 77 6.43 4.70 1.80
N VAL A 78 6.10 3.54 1.25
CA VAL A 78 6.88 2.83 0.23
C VAL A 78 5.95 2.46 -0.92
N TYR A 79 6.28 2.92 -2.13
CA TYR A 79 5.57 2.56 -3.36
C TYR A 79 6.44 1.65 -4.22
N VAL A 80 5.86 0.57 -4.74
CA VAL A 80 6.48 -0.30 -5.74
C VAL A 80 5.53 -0.38 -6.93
N ASN A 81 5.83 0.32 -8.01
CA ASN A 81 4.98 0.34 -9.20
C ASN A 81 5.80 0.54 -10.47
N THR A 82 5.18 0.33 -11.62
CA THR A 82 5.78 0.52 -12.95
C THR A 82 5.24 1.76 -13.66
N ALA A 83 4.30 2.48 -13.03
CA ALA A 83 3.63 3.63 -13.61
C ALA A 83 4.58 4.84 -13.64
N GLN A 84 4.47 5.64 -14.69
CA GLN A 84 5.28 6.85 -14.87
C GLN A 84 4.41 8.09 -14.71
N GLU A 85 5.04 9.21 -14.35
CA GLU A 85 4.35 10.48 -14.09
C GLU A 85 3.84 11.21 -15.35
N PHE A 86 4.35 10.86 -16.54
CA PHE A 86 4.14 11.66 -17.76
C PHE A 86 2.67 11.76 -18.17
N ASP A 87 1.85 10.78 -17.75
CA ASP A 87 0.43 10.71 -18.05
C ASP A 87 -0.44 11.47 -17.03
N GLY A 88 0.17 12.03 -15.98
CA GLY A 88 -0.52 12.76 -14.92
C GLY A 88 -1.47 11.89 -14.09
N SER A 89 -1.30 10.57 -14.10
CA SER A 89 -2.16 9.64 -13.36
C SER A 89 -1.83 9.58 -11.87
N ASP A 90 -2.84 9.38 -11.01
CA ASP A 90 -2.60 9.11 -9.59
C ASP A 90 -1.74 7.85 -9.40
N SER A 91 -1.82 6.87 -10.31
CA SER A 91 -0.96 5.67 -10.29
C SER A 91 0.53 6.03 -10.40
N GLY A 92 0.89 6.88 -11.37
CA GLY A 92 2.26 7.31 -11.65
C GLY A 92 2.77 8.46 -10.79
N ALA A 93 1.88 9.14 -10.07
CA ALA A 93 2.18 10.28 -9.20
C ALA A 93 3.33 9.98 -8.22
N ARG A 94 4.33 10.87 -8.19
CA ARG A 94 5.44 10.81 -7.25
C ARG A 94 4.93 10.98 -5.81
N PRO A 95 5.64 10.44 -4.79
CA PRO A 95 5.32 10.68 -3.39
C PRO A 95 5.23 12.17 -3.03
N ASP A 96 6.01 13.03 -3.68
CA ASP A 96 5.95 14.48 -3.50
C ASP A 96 4.58 15.07 -3.84
N GLU A 97 3.89 14.50 -4.84
CA GLU A 97 2.53 14.91 -5.15
C GLU A 97 1.59 14.55 -3.99
N ALA A 98 1.74 13.37 -3.42
CA ALA A 98 0.98 12.96 -2.25
C ALA A 98 1.29 13.81 -1.00
N VAL A 99 2.51 14.35 -0.86
CA VAL A 99 2.85 15.34 0.18
C VAL A 99 2.08 16.65 -0.07
N SER A 100 1.99 17.11 -1.32
CA SER A 100 1.28 18.37 -1.65
C SER A 100 -0.20 18.36 -1.26
N TRP A 101 -0.84 17.18 -1.35
CA TRP A 101 -2.23 16.97 -0.93
C TRP A 101 -2.39 16.72 0.57
N GLY A 102 -1.30 16.51 1.32
CA GLY A 102 -1.35 16.10 2.72
C GLY A 102 -1.70 14.62 2.94
N LYS A 103 -1.55 13.77 1.91
CA LYS A 103 -1.71 12.30 2.00
C LYS A 103 -0.46 11.65 2.62
N ILE A 104 0.70 12.27 2.47
CA ILE A 104 1.94 11.97 3.19
C ILE A 104 2.36 13.21 3.97
N ARG A 105 2.91 13.04 5.18
CA ARG A 105 3.39 14.17 5.97
C ARG A 105 4.65 14.79 5.35
N VAL A 106 4.85 16.09 5.56
CA VAL A 106 6.07 16.80 5.12
C VAL A 106 7.32 16.31 5.86
N ASP A 107 7.16 15.85 7.10
CA ASP A 107 8.22 15.26 7.94
C ASP A 107 8.35 13.74 7.76
N ALA A 108 7.71 13.16 6.74
CA ALA A 108 7.76 11.72 6.49
C ALA A 108 9.20 11.27 6.25
N THR A 109 9.62 10.21 6.93
CA THR A 109 10.98 9.69 6.79
C THR A 109 11.08 8.83 5.54
N PRO A 110 11.99 9.14 4.61
CA PRO A 110 12.14 8.33 3.42
C PRO A 110 12.87 7.04 3.71
N VAL A 111 12.34 5.95 3.17
CA VAL A 111 12.92 4.62 3.31
C VAL A 111 13.75 4.32 2.06
N LYS A 112 15.07 4.32 2.23
CA LYS A 112 16.03 3.86 1.21
C LYS A 112 16.00 2.33 1.17
N VAL A 113 15.31 1.76 0.18
CA VAL A 113 15.38 0.32 -0.13
C VAL A 113 16.62 0.05 -0.98
N GLY A 114 17.80 0.05 -0.34
CA GLY A 114 19.05 -0.30 -0.99
C GLY A 114 19.25 -1.82 -0.95
N GLY A 115 19.24 -2.47 -2.11
CA GLY A 115 19.74 -3.83 -2.22
C GLY A 115 21.23 -3.86 -1.88
N SER A 116 21.60 -4.48 -0.75
CA SER A 116 22.98 -4.87 -0.50
C SER A 116 23.24 -6.18 -1.25
N GLY A 117 23.64 -6.05 -2.50
CA GLY A 117 24.12 -7.14 -3.34
C GLY A 117 25.12 -6.57 -4.33
N GLY A 118 26.41 -6.75 -4.05
CA GLY A 118 27.46 -6.37 -5.00
C GLY A 118 27.31 -7.17 -6.29
N PHE A 119 27.36 -6.50 -7.43
CA PHE A 119 28.18 -6.81 -8.61
C PHE A 119 27.86 -5.71 -9.65
N GLY A 120 28.91 -5.07 -10.17
CA GLY A 120 28.81 -3.86 -10.96
C GLY A 120 28.31 -4.10 -12.38
N GLU A 121 27.01 -3.94 -12.60
CA GLU A 121 26.45 -3.66 -13.92
C GLU A 121 25.50 -2.45 -13.89
N PRO A 122 25.60 -1.51 -14.84
CA PRO A 122 24.70 -0.38 -14.95
C PRO A 122 23.41 -0.82 -15.65
N GLY A 123 22.35 -1.09 -14.89
CA GLY A 123 21.06 -1.48 -15.50
C GLY A 123 19.83 -1.47 -14.60
N TRP A 124 19.97 -1.61 -13.27
CA TRP A 124 18.84 -1.56 -12.34
C TRP A 124 18.75 -0.18 -11.68
N GLY A 125 18.15 0.77 -12.39
CA GLY A 125 17.85 2.09 -11.85
C GLY A 125 16.71 2.03 -10.85
N VAL A 126 16.97 1.65 -9.59
CA VAL A 126 16.11 2.12 -8.49
C VAL A 126 16.41 3.61 -8.34
N PHE A 127 15.64 4.43 -9.04
CA PHE A 127 15.81 5.88 -9.04
C PHE A 127 15.33 6.42 -7.70
N PHE A 128 16.23 6.45 -6.72
CA PHE A 128 16.01 7.25 -5.53
C PHE A 128 16.22 8.71 -5.90
N PRO A 129 15.23 9.60 -5.68
CA PRO A 129 15.50 11.02 -5.78
C PRO A 129 16.71 11.38 -4.89
N PRO A 130 17.56 12.33 -5.31
CA PRO A 130 18.78 12.69 -4.59
C PRO A 130 18.54 13.35 -3.22
N ASP A 131 17.28 13.55 -2.83
CA ASP A 131 16.89 14.22 -1.60
C ASP A 131 16.50 13.20 -0.50
N PRO A 132 17.22 13.17 0.64
CA PRO A 132 16.91 12.33 1.79
C PRO A 132 15.67 12.78 2.58
N ALA A 133 14.80 13.63 2.01
CA ALA A 133 13.48 13.98 2.52
C ALA A 133 12.31 13.36 1.72
N VAL A 134 12.56 12.65 0.62
CA VAL A 134 11.49 12.22 -0.31
C VAL A 134 11.08 10.76 -0.10
N PRO A 135 9.80 10.48 0.26
CA PRO A 135 9.34 9.12 0.52
C PRO A 135 9.68 8.15 -0.63
N GLY A 136 9.93 6.88 -0.28
CA GLY A 136 10.53 5.93 -1.23
C GLY A 136 9.55 5.43 -2.31
N GLN A 137 9.90 5.61 -3.59
CA GLN A 137 9.24 4.96 -4.72
C GLN A 137 10.26 4.10 -5.48
N VAL A 138 9.90 2.84 -5.73
CA VAL A 138 10.68 1.91 -6.53
C VAL A 138 9.94 1.66 -7.85
N TYR A 139 10.57 2.04 -8.95
CA TYR A 139 10.09 1.80 -10.30
C TYR A 139 10.49 0.39 -10.76
N ALA A 140 9.67 -0.60 -10.44
CA ALA A 140 9.92 -1.99 -10.79
C ALA A 140 8.65 -2.83 -10.70
N ASP A 141 8.68 -4.01 -11.31
CA ASP A 141 7.65 -5.02 -11.11
C ASP A 141 7.69 -5.54 -9.66
N ALA A 142 6.54 -5.51 -8.99
CA ALA A 142 6.41 -5.93 -7.60
C ALA A 142 6.75 -7.42 -7.42
N SER A 143 6.56 -8.27 -8.43
CA SER A 143 6.92 -9.70 -8.37
C SER A 143 8.43 -9.93 -8.18
N LEU A 144 9.27 -9.00 -8.63
CA LEU A 144 10.73 -9.07 -8.48
C LEU A 144 11.19 -8.45 -7.16
N VAL A 145 10.62 -7.31 -6.78
CA VAL A 145 11.09 -6.52 -5.63
C VAL A 145 10.47 -6.94 -4.31
N PHE A 146 9.17 -7.27 -4.31
CA PHE A 146 8.46 -7.55 -3.06
C PHE A 146 9.00 -8.76 -2.28
N PRO A 147 9.37 -9.89 -2.92
CA PRO A 147 10.01 -10.99 -2.19
C PRO A 147 11.32 -10.59 -1.52
N LEU A 148 12.15 -9.78 -2.20
CA LEU A 148 13.42 -9.29 -1.65
C LEU A 148 13.17 -8.32 -0.49
N LEU A 149 12.19 -7.41 -0.64
CA LEU A 149 11.80 -6.49 0.42
C LEU A 149 11.37 -7.25 1.67
N VAL A 150 10.53 -8.29 1.53
CA VAL A 150 10.09 -9.13 2.64
C VAL A 150 11.28 -9.86 3.29
N ALA A 151 12.17 -10.43 2.49
CA ALA A 151 13.35 -11.16 2.99
C ALA A 151 14.29 -10.26 3.80
N GLU A 152 14.51 -9.01 3.36
CA GLU A 152 15.43 -8.08 3.99
C GLU A 152 14.83 -7.28 5.16
N THR A 153 13.50 -7.35 5.36
CA THR A 153 12.79 -6.57 6.39
C THR A 153 11.99 -7.45 7.35
N PHE A 154 10.78 -7.86 6.96
CA PHE A 154 9.86 -8.62 7.78
C PHE A 154 10.45 -9.96 8.22
N ALA A 155 11.10 -10.70 7.31
CA ALA A 155 11.67 -12.01 7.63
C ALA A 155 12.83 -11.91 8.64
N ARG A 156 13.67 -10.86 8.54
CA ARG A 156 14.76 -10.62 9.52
C ARG A 156 14.26 -10.23 10.91
N SER A 157 13.05 -9.69 10.98
CA SER A 157 12.43 -9.26 12.23
C SER A 157 11.37 -10.27 12.70
N ALA A 158 11.32 -11.47 12.10
CA ALA A 158 10.30 -12.47 12.38
C ALA A 158 10.19 -12.79 13.87
N ASP A 159 11.33 -12.96 14.53
CA ASP A 159 11.44 -13.29 15.96
C ASP A 159 10.96 -12.15 16.88
N ALA A 160 10.89 -10.92 16.37
CA ALA A 160 10.40 -9.77 17.11
C ALA A 160 8.87 -9.60 17.01
N PHE A 161 8.19 -10.34 16.12
CA PHE A 161 6.74 -10.28 16.03
C PHE A 161 6.09 -11.15 17.10
N PRO A 162 5.01 -10.66 17.75
CA PRO A 162 4.28 -11.46 18.70
C PRO A 162 3.69 -12.69 18.03
N VAL A 163 3.85 -13.85 18.67
CA VAL A 163 3.26 -15.11 18.22
C VAL A 163 1.72 -14.97 18.23
N PRO A 164 1.02 -15.35 17.15
CA PRO A 164 -0.44 -15.29 17.12
C PRO A 164 -1.04 -16.12 18.25
N ALA A 165 -1.97 -15.53 19.02
CA ALA A 165 -2.68 -16.24 20.07
C ALA A 165 -3.37 -17.49 19.51
N GLY A 166 -3.03 -18.67 20.04
CA GLY A 166 -3.65 -19.95 19.67
C GLY A 166 -2.80 -20.88 18.78
N THR A 167 -1.51 -20.60 18.58
CA THR A 167 -0.59 -21.61 18.04
C THR A 167 -0.23 -22.61 19.15
N PRO A 168 -0.37 -23.94 18.93
CA PRO A 168 0.17 -24.91 19.87
C PRO A 168 1.70 -24.75 19.88
N GLU A 169 2.31 -24.68 21.06
CA GLU A 169 3.75 -24.85 21.19
C GLU A 169 4.13 -26.18 20.53
N ALA A 170 5.09 -26.13 19.61
CA ALA A 170 5.60 -27.30 18.90
C ALA A 170 6.44 -28.19 19.82
#